data_AF-M7AEB3-F1
#
_entry.id   AF-M7AEB3-F1
#
_cell.length_a   1.000
_cell.length_b   1.000
_cell.length_c   1.000
_cell.angle_alpha   90.00
_cell.angle_beta   90.00
_cell.angle_gamma   90.00
#
_symmetry.space_group_name_H-M   'P 1'
#
loop_
_entity.id
_entity.type
_entity.pdbx_description
1 polymer ?
#
loop_
_entity_poly.entity_id
_entity_poly.type
_entity_poly.pdbx_seq_one_letter_code
_entity_poly.pdbx_strand_id
1 'polypeptide(L)' 'MDEFARDLTQLARDKKLDPVVGRATEIQRVIQILSRKTKNNPVLVGESGV' A
#
# COMPACT_ATOMS: atom_id res chain seq x y z
N MET A 1 6.57 -13.43 -14.06
CA MET A 1 5.93 -12.75 -12.91
C MET A 1 4.87 -11.76 -13.40
N ASP A 2 5.04 -11.21 -14.60
CA ASP A 2 4.19 -10.17 -15.19
C ASP A 2 2.80 -10.63 -15.68
N GLU A 3 2.56 -11.93 -15.84
CA GLU A 3 1.24 -12.42 -16.30
C GLU A 3 0.15 -12.31 -15.22
N PHE A 4 0.52 -12.22 -13.93
CA PHE A 4 -0.45 -12.23 -12.82
C PHE A 4 -0.26 -11.11 -11.79
N ALA A 5 0.85 -10.37 -11.84
CA ALA A 5 1.13 -9.29 -10.90
C ALA A 5 1.41 -7.98 -11.64
N ARG A 6 1.05 -6.85 -11.02
CA ARG A 6 1.35 -5.50 -11.52
C ARG A 6 2.30 -4.81 -10.55
N ASP A 7 3.36 -4.20 -11.05
CA ASP A 7 4.26 -3.39 -10.24
C ASP A 7 3.66 -2.01 -9.98
N LEU A 8 3.05 -1.85 -8.81
CA LEU A 8 2.50 -0.58 -8.34
C LEU A 8 3.59 0.48 -8.06
N THR A 9 4.81 0.06 -7.72
CA THR A 9 5.93 0.98 -7.45
C THR A 9 6.37 1.66 -8.74
N GLN A 10 6.42 0.91 -9.84
CA GLN A 10 6.73 1.48 -11.15
C GLN A 10 5.62 2.43 -11.62
N LEU A 11 4.35 2.06 -11.44
CA LEU A 11 3.22 2.93 -11.78
C LEU A 11 3.21 4.23 -10.96
N ALA A 12 3.62 4.17 -9.68
CA ALA A 12 3.80 5.35 -8.84
C ALA A 12 4.90 6.27 -9.37
N ARG A 13 6.06 5.70 -9.75
CA ARG A 13 7.18 6.45 -10.36
C ARG A 13 6.78 7.11 -11.68
N ASP A 14 5.98 6.41 -12.48
CA ASP A 14 5.47 6.90 -13.76
C ASP A 14 4.33 7.93 -13.62
N LYS A 15 3.93 8.28 -12.38
CA LYS A 15 2.79 9.18 -12.06
C LYS A 15 1.45 8.74 -12.68
N LYS A 16 1.28 7.42 -12.88
CA LYS A 16 0.03 6.82 -13.39
C LYS A 16 -0.96 6.46 -12.29
N LEU A 17 -0.59 6.65 -11.03
CA LEU A 17 -1.46 6.47 -9.87
C LEU A 17 -1.98 7.83 -9.41
N ASP A 18 -3.28 7.90 -9.15
CA ASP A 18 -3.90 9.08 -8.56
C ASP A 18 -3.37 9.32 -7.13
N PRO A 19 -3.14 10.58 -6.75
CA PRO A 19 -2.67 10.91 -5.40
C PRO A 19 -3.75 10.55 -4.37
N VAL A 20 -3.38 9.75 -3.36
CA VAL A 20 -4.28 9.38 -2.28
C VAL A 20 -4.33 10.51 -1.24
N VAL A 21 -5.47 11.18 -1.12
CA VAL A 21 -5.70 12.28 -0.16
C VAL A 21 -6.46 11.73 1.06
N GLY A 22 -6.07 12.14 2.27
CA GLY A 22 -6.78 11.82 3.51
C GLY A 22 -6.39 10.52 4.22
N ARG A 23 -5.56 9.65 3.62
CA ARG A 23 -5.14 8.35 4.21
C ARG A 23 -3.74 8.34 4.85
N ALA A 24 -3.23 9.49 5.25
CA ALA A 24 -1.85 9.62 5.76
C ALA A 24 -1.58 8.74 6.99
N THR A 25 -2.54 8.64 7.92
CA THR A 25 -2.41 7.84 9.15
C THR A 25 -2.34 6.34 8.86
N GLU A 26 -3.14 5.83 7.92
CA GLU A 26 -3.12 4.43 7.52
C GLU A 26 -1.82 4.07 6.81
N ILE A 27 -1.38 4.91 5.87
CA ILE A 27 -0.10 4.72 5.16
C ILE A 27 1.05 4.66 6.16
N GLN A 28 1.11 5.59 7.11
CA GLN A 28 2.16 5.62 8.13
C GLN A 28 2.12 4.38 9.02
N ARG A 29 0.93 3.89 9.37
CA ARG A 29 0.75 2.65 10.16
C ARG A 29 1.22 1.42 9.38
N VAL A 30 0.91 1.32 8.09
CA VAL A 30 1.35 0.23 7.21
C VAL A 30 2.88 0.20 7.14
N ILE A 31 3.53 1.34 6.90
CA ILE A 31 5.00 1.48 6.88
C ILE A 31 5.61 1.02 8.22
N GLN A 32 5.01 1.43 9.33
CA GLN A 32 5.48 1.04 10.66
C GLN A 32 5.36 -0.47 10.89
N ILE A 33 4.25 -1.10 10.47
CA ILE A 33 4.03 -2.55 10.62
C ILE A 33 5.04 -3.33 9.78
N LEU A 34 5.26 -2.94 8.51
CA LEU A 34 6.25 -3.56 7.62
C LEU A 34 7.67 -3.53 8.19
N SER A 35 7.98 -2.51 8.99
CA SER A 35 9.29 -2.32 9.62
C SER A 35 9.51 -3.15 10.90
N ARG A 36 8.51 -3.90 11.38
CA ARG A 36 8.61 -4.70 12.62
C ARG A 36 9.43 -5.97 12.38
N LYS A 37 10.05 -6.51 13.44
CA LYS A 37 10.73 -7.82 13.40
C LYS A 37 9.77 -9.01 13.41
N THR A 38 8.58 -8.86 14.01
CA THR A 38 7.56 -9.91 14.09
C THR A 38 6.19 -9.33 13.74
N LYS A 39 5.32 -10.18 13.15
CA LYS A 39 3.99 -9.77 12.65
C LYS A 39 4.07 -8.51 11.77
N ASN A 40 4.97 -8.55 10.79
CA ASN A 40 5.26 -7.43 9.91
C ASN A 40 4.39 -7.38 8.65
N ASN A 41 3.44 -8.30 8.50
CA ASN A 41 2.49 -8.30 7.40
C ASN A 41 1.24 -7.49 7.81
N PRO A 42 1.05 -6.27 7.29
CA PRO A 42 -0.15 -5.49 7.54
C PRO A 42 -1.35 -6.11 6.82
N VAL A 43 -2.51 -6.07 7.46
CA VAL A 43 -3.80 -6.42 6.85
C VAL A 43 -4.72 -5.21 6.99
N LEU A 44 -5.22 -4.72 5.85
CA LEU A 44 -6.21 -3.65 5.81
C LEU A 44 -7.59 -4.29 5.90
N VAL A 45 -8.40 -3.84 6.85
CA VAL A 45 -9.75 -4.35 7.11
C VAL A 45 -10.72 -3.19 6.98
N GLY A 46 -11.75 -3.37 6.17
CA GLY A 46 -12.76 -2.35 5.87
C GLY A 46 -13.73 -2.84 4.79
N GLU A 47 -14.82 -2.11 4.58
CA GLU A 47 -15.75 -2.37 3.47
C GLU A 47 -15.10 -2.04 2.13
N SER A 48 -15.49 -2.75 1.07
CA SER A 48 -14.99 -2.47 -0.28
C SER A 48 -15.36 -1.04 -0.69
N GLY A 49 -14.34 -0.19 -0.93
CA GLY A 49 -14.52 1.21 -1.30
C GLY A 49 -13.99 2.21 -0.28
N VAL A 50 -13.57 1.75 0.92
CA VAL A 50 -12.89 2.59 1.93
C VAL A 50 -11.38 2.57 1.88
#